data_AF-A0A382P2T2-F1
#
_entry.id   AF-A0A382P2T2-F1
#
_cell.length_a   1.000
_cell.length_b   1.000
_cell.length_c   1.000
_cell.angle_alpha   90.00
_cell.angle_beta   90.00
_cell.angle_gamma   90.00
#
_symmetry.space_group_name_H-M   'P 1'
#
loop_
_entity.id
_entity.type
_entity.pdbx_description
1 polymer ?
#
loop_
_entity_poly.entity_id
_entity_poly.type
_entity_poly.pdbx_seq_one_letter_code
_entity_poly.pdbx_strand_id
1 'polypeptide(L)' 'MASYSAQVASIHRQFQAALKRAKSRQAVLNCYWKHKAQHEKLLKKHLKEEIAQVNR' A
#
# COMPACT_ATOMS: atom_id res chain seq x y z
N MET A 1 11.99 2.39 -13.01
CA MET A 1 11.56 1.53 -11.88
C MET A 1 11.07 2.44 -10.76
N ALA A 2 9.81 2.34 -10.34
CA ALA A 2 9.34 3.13 -9.21
C ALA A 2 9.88 2.54 -7.90
N SER A 3 10.58 3.34 -7.09
CA SER A 3 11.12 2.89 -5.80
C SER A 3 9.99 2.42 -4.87
N TYR A 4 10.30 1.51 -3.94
CA TYR A 4 9.36 1.07 -2.90
C TYR A 4 8.71 2.26 -2.18
N SER A 5 9.51 3.29 -1.84
CA SER A 5 9.04 4.53 -1.23
C SER A 5 8.05 5.31 -2.10
N ALA A 6 8.28 5.40 -3.41
CA ALA A 6 7.35 6.06 -4.33
C ALA A 6 6.01 5.31 -4.45
N GLN A 7 6.05 3.97 -4.43
CA GLN A 7 4.85 3.14 -4.46
C GLN A 7 4.06 3.25 -3.14
N VAL A 8 4.73 3.24 -2.00
CA VAL A 8 4.14 3.50 -0.67
C VAL A 8 3.45 4.87 -0.62
N ALA A 9 4.14 5.93 -1.08
CA ALA A 9 3.57 7.28 -1.11
C ALA A 9 2.29 7.35 -1.98
N SER A 10 2.25 6.63 -3.10
CA SER A 10 1.06 6.53 -3.95
C SER A 10 -0.11 5.86 -3.22
N ILE A 11 0.13 4.74 -2.52
CA ILE A 11 -0.90 4.03 -1.75
C ILE A 11 -1.48 4.93 -0.65
N HIS A 12 -0.64 5.68 0.07
CA HIS A 12 -1.11 6.65 1.06
C HIS A 12 -1.96 7.77 0.44
N ARG A 13 -1.56 8.32 -0.71
CA ARG A 13 -2.36 9.34 -1.42
C ARG A 13 -3.74 8.80 -1.80
N GLN A 14 -3.80 7.57 -2.34
CA GLN A 14 -5.06 6.93 -2.70
C GLN A 14 -5.96 6.70 -1.48
N PHE A 15 -5.39 6.24 -0.37
CA PHE A 15 -6.13 6.03 0.87
C PHE A 15 -6.67 7.34 1.44
N GLN A 16 -5.88 8.40 1.49
CA GLN A 16 -6.32 9.71 1.96
C GLN A 16 -7.44 10.28 1.08
N ALA A 17 -7.34 10.12 -0.25
CA ALA A 17 -8.40 10.53 -1.16
C ALA A 17 -9.69 9.72 -0.94
N ALA A 18 -9.57 8.40 -0.70
CA ALA A 18 -10.71 7.53 -0.42
C ALA A 18 -11.37 7.86 0.92
N LEU A 19 -10.58 8.13 1.96
CA LEU A 19 -11.07 8.56 3.28
C LEU A 19 -11.88 9.85 3.19
N LYS A 20 -11.41 10.85 2.45
CA LYS A 20 -12.14 12.12 2.27
C LYS A 20 -13.50 11.95 1.59
N ARG A 21 -13.70 10.87 0.83
CA ARG A 21 -14.95 10.56 0.12
C ARG A 21 -15.87 9.62 0.90
N ALA A 22 -15.37 8.96 1.94
CA ALA A 22 -16.13 8.00 2.71
C ALA A 22 -17.18 8.72 3.58
N LYS A 23 -18.46 8.36 3.40
CA LYS A 23 -19.60 8.97 4.11
C LYS A 23 -20.15 8.14 5.27
N SER A 24 -19.56 6.96 5.52
CA SER A 24 -20.01 6.05 6.57
C SER A 24 -18.85 5.34 7.25
N ARG A 25 -19.06 4.87 8.47
CA ARG A 25 -18.07 4.10 9.24
C ARG A 25 -17.63 2.84 8.48
N GLN A 26 -18.55 2.14 7.83
CA GLN A 26 -18.22 0.97 7.02
C GLN A 26 -17.34 1.33 5.83
N ALA A 27 -17.61 2.45 5.15
CA ALA A 27 -16.78 2.91 4.04
C ALA A 27 -15.35 3.25 4.50
N VAL A 28 -15.21 3.89 5.67
CA VAL A 28 -13.89 4.18 6.27
C VAL A 28 -13.13 2.88 6.58
N LEU A 29 -13.79 1.90 7.21
CA LEU A 29 -13.18 0.59 7.50
C LEU A 29 -12.75 -0.13 6.22
N ASN A 30 -13.58 -0.12 5.19
CA ASN A 30 -13.23 -0.73 3.91
C ASN A 30 -12.01 -0.05 3.26
N CYS A 31 -11.90 1.29 3.35
CA CYS A 31 -10.72 2.01 2.90
C CYS A 31 -9.46 1.56 3.64
N TYR A 32 -9.53 1.40 4.97
CA TYR A 32 -8.41 0.96 5.79
C TYR A 32 -7.97 -0.46 5.43
N TRP A 33 -8.90 -1.41 5.34
CA TRP A 33 -8.57 -2.80 5.00
C TRP A 33 -7.94 -2.91 3.62
N LYS A 34 -8.48 -2.17 2.63
CA LYS A 34 -7.90 -2.10 1.29
C LYS A 34 -6.49 -1.52 1.30
N HIS A 35 -6.28 -0.43 2.03
CA HIS A 35 -4.97 0.21 2.19
C HIS A 35 -3.94 -0.75 2.81
N LYS A 36 -4.31 -1.44 3.91
CA LYS A 36 -3.46 -2.44 4.57
C LYS A 36 -3.07 -3.55 3.60
N ALA A 37 -4.02 -4.14 2.89
CA ALA A 37 -3.75 -5.21 1.94
C ALA A 37 -2.83 -4.78 0.79
N GLN A 38 -2.98 -3.54 0.28
CA GLN A 38 -2.09 -2.98 -0.74
C GLN A 38 -0.67 -2.80 -0.21
N HIS A 39 -0.51 -2.28 1.01
CA HIS A 39 0.78 -2.14 1.69
C HIS A 39 1.48 -3.48 1.89
N GLU A 40 0.77 -4.48 2.43
CA GLU A 40 1.33 -5.80 2.69
C GLU A 40 1.78 -6.50 1.42
N LYS A 41 0.99 -6.41 0.35
CA LYS A 41 1.35 -6.95 -0.97
C LYS A 41 2.61 -6.30 -1.52
N LEU A 42 2.72 -4.98 -1.41
CA LEU A 42 3.89 -4.24 -1.87
C LEU A 42 5.13 -4.60 -1.07
N LEU A 43 5.02 -4.64 0.27
CA LEU A 43 6.11 -5.03 1.16
C LEU A 43 6.61 -6.45 0.83
N LYS A 44 5.70 -7.42 0.68
CA LYS A 44 6.07 -8.79 0.32
C LYS A 44 6.84 -8.85 -0.99
N LYS A 45 6.44 -8.06 -1.99
CA LYS A 45 7.15 -7.97 -3.28
C LYS A 45 8.55 -7.39 -3.09
N HIS A 46 8.65 -6.29 -2.35
CA HIS A 46 9.93 -5.62 -2.08
C HIS A 46 10.92 -6.54 -1.38
N LEU A 47 10.51 -7.20 -0.29
CA LEU A 47 11.37 -8.14 0.45
C LEU A 47 11.81 -9.32 -0.41
N LYS A 48 10.94 -9.81 -1.31
CA LYS A 48 11.31 -10.88 -2.25
C LYS A 48 12.39 -10.42 -3.23
N GLU A 49 12.30 -9.18 -3.72
CA GLU A 49 13.31 -8.58 -4.58
C GLU A 49 14.65 -8.38 -3.83
N GLU A 50 14.61 -7.96 -2.57
CA GLU A 50 15.81 -7.82 -1.73
C GLU A 50 16.50 -9.16 -1.47
N ILE A 51 15.76 -10.21 -1.10
CA ILE A 51 16.32 -11.57 -0.93
C ILE A 51 16.94 -12.07 -2.24
N ALA A 52 16.32 -11.80 -3.38
CA ALA A 52 16.87 -12.19 -4.68
C ALA A 52 18.18 -11.45 -5.02
N GLN A 53 18.38 -10.24 -4.51
CA GLN A 53 19.64 -9.51 -4.63
C GLN A 53 20.71 -10.07 -3.70
N VAL A 54 20.34 -10.43 -2.47
CA VAL A 54 21.27 -10.98 -1.46
C VAL A 54 21.73 -12.40 -1.82
N ASN A 55 20.85 -13.23 -2.40
CA ASN A 55 21.16 -14.61 -2.79
C ASN A 55 21.91 -14.71 -4.13
N ARG A 56 22.36 -13.59 -4.69
CA ARG A 56 23.10 -13.54 -5.95
C ARG A 56 24.59 -13.35 -5.69
#